data_AF-A0A8J3HK46-F1
#
_entry.id   AF-A0A8J3HK46-F1
#
_cell.length_a   1.000
_cell.length_b   1.000
_cell.length_c   1.000
_cell.angle_alpha   90.00
_cell.angle_beta   90.00
_cell.angle_gamma   90.00
#
_symmetry.space_group_name_H-M   'P 1'
#
loop_
_entity.id
_entity.type
_entity.pdbx_description
1 polymer ?
#
loop_
_entity_poly.entity_id
_entity_poly.type
_entity_poly.pdbx_seq_one_letter_code
_entity_poly.pdbx_strand_id
1 'polypeptide(L)'
;MSDGYTAAMRTWVQAKADRWTRDVDISNGVGARHHVVPAFYLRGFASTSGHLWVRDRNQGTGRAQSHKDLAVRDFYTVINHDGHKDGRMEHLLSILEADTAEVFKRLLTNLRADVPLTVDDRMTLANFVAMQAVRGMRTRRENELLADYHVKMMARGTKREKLLEGLVAVPHPNEHIQLFPMAEPVALHLVQRPVTRVLLDAPLLMTCDEPVLVVNNAHVEHRPECFLTAKQRRVRIRKDRQAHRIGKEIIHIYTTKPSGFPLAEAIILPANPRMALVFGRPDTPARPMVELAGEDAAQFAAEINRRLIDQAFDWVAAHLDHATIRDCELPPVGPVVNVCDGGTPMSRELQKAPWPWRPSVLGRL
;
A
#
# COMPACT_ATOMS: atom_id res chain seq x y z
N MET A 1 4.82 -21.82 20.10
CA MET A 1 4.37 -20.44 20.38
C MET A 1 3.23 -19.94 19.47
N SER A 2 2.71 -20.73 18.49
CA SER A 2 1.75 -20.27 17.47
C SER A 2 0.28 -20.20 17.90
N ASP A 3 -0.20 -21.13 18.73
CA ASP A 3 -1.64 -21.29 18.94
C ASP A 3 -2.20 -20.29 19.97
N GLY A 4 -1.42 -19.97 21.01
CA GLY A 4 -1.81 -18.98 22.03
C GLY A 4 -1.90 -17.56 21.48
N TYR A 5 -1.00 -17.16 20.57
CA TYR A 5 -1.03 -15.84 19.93
C TYR A 5 -2.24 -15.70 18.99
N THR A 6 -2.59 -16.77 18.28
CA THR A 6 -3.75 -16.74 17.37
C THR A 6 -5.07 -16.60 18.12
N ALA A 7 -5.21 -17.30 19.26
CA ALA A 7 -6.40 -17.18 20.11
C ALA A 7 -6.50 -15.80 20.78
N ALA A 8 -5.41 -15.30 21.38
CA ALA A 8 -5.37 -13.96 21.98
C ALA A 8 -5.65 -12.87 20.94
N MET A 9 -5.13 -13.04 19.72
CA MET A 9 -5.36 -12.11 18.62
C MET A 9 -6.82 -12.11 18.17
N ARG A 10 -7.45 -13.28 18.01
CA ARG A 10 -8.88 -13.35 17.66
C ARG A 10 -9.75 -12.70 18.74
N THR A 11 -9.47 -12.96 20.01
CA THR A 11 -10.19 -12.33 21.13
C THR A 11 -10.02 -10.82 21.12
N TRP A 12 -8.80 -10.32 20.89
CA TRP A 12 -8.53 -8.89 20.79
C TRP A 12 -9.19 -8.27 19.55
N VAL A 13 -9.16 -8.94 18.39
CA VAL A 13 -9.81 -8.50 17.15
C VAL A 13 -11.32 -8.41 17.37
N GLN A 14 -11.93 -9.40 18.02
CA GLN A 14 -13.35 -9.38 18.35
C GLN A 14 -13.67 -8.21 19.30
N ALA A 15 -12.91 -8.05 20.39
CA ALA A 15 -13.13 -6.97 21.35
C ALA A 15 -12.98 -5.57 20.70
N LYS A 16 -12.01 -5.42 19.77
CA LYS A 16 -11.84 -4.18 19.00
C LYS A 16 -12.95 -4.00 17.97
N ALA A 17 -13.36 -5.04 17.25
CA ALA A 17 -14.47 -5.00 16.32
C ALA A 17 -15.78 -4.60 17.01
N ASP A 18 -16.05 -5.16 18.19
CA ASP A 18 -17.22 -4.82 19.03
C ASP A 18 -17.15 -3.37 19.54
N ARG A 19 -15.95 -2.84 19.82
CA ARG A 19 -15.76 -1.40 20.10
C ARG A 19 -16.00 -0.57 18.84
N TRP A 20 -15.42 -0.97 17.71
CA TRP A 20 -15.51 -0.25 16.44
C TRP A 20 -16.92 -0.18 15.88
N THR A 21 -17.77 -1.17 16.15
CA THR A 21 -19.15 -1.22 15.64
C THR A 21 -20.16 -0.49 16.51
N ARG A 22 -19.88 -0.31 17.81
CA ARG A 22 -20.81 0.37 18.74
C ARG A 22 -20.95 1.87 18.51
N ASP A 23 -19.89 2.53 18.03
CA ASP A 23 -19.80 4.00 17.99
C ASP A 23 -19.98 4.59 16.57
N VAL A 24 -20.46 3.78 15.62
CA VAL A 24 -20.45 4.12 14.20
C VAL A 24 -21.56 5.09 13.80
N ASP A 25 -21.18 6.31 13.41
CA ASP A 25 -22.09 7.31 12.82
C ASP A 25 -22.02 7.26 11.27
N ILE A 26 -23.19 7.10 10.64
CA ILE A 26 -23.36 6.95 9.18
C ILE A 26 -23.13 8.27 8.44
N SER A 27 -23.39 9.41 9.10
CA SER A 27 -23.35 10.74 8.50
C SER A 27 -21.98 11.42 8.56
N ASN A 28 -21.12 10.97 9.47
CA ASN A 28 -19.80 11.53 9.68
C ASN A 28 -18.84 11.14 8.54
N GLY A 29 -18.15 12.12 7.93
CA GLY A 29 -17.10 11.89 6.93
C GLY A 29 -17.53 11.97 5.46
N VAL A 30 -18.82 12.15 5.15
CA VAL A 30 -19.26 12.37 3.77
C VAL A 30 -18.81 13.76 3.28
N GLY A 31 -18.10 13.85 2.15
CA GLY A 31 -17.59 15.12 1.63
C GLY A 31 -16.24 15.56 2.18
N ALA A 32 -15.68 14.81 3.15
CA ALA A 32 -14.44 15.15 3.83
C ALA A 32 -13.19 14.87 2.99
N ARG A 33 -12.07 15.43 3.43
CA ARG A 33 -10.73 15.09 2.95
C ARG A 33 -10.23 13.92 3.79
N HIS A 34 -10.02 12.77 3.16
CA HIS A 34 -9.57 11.55 3.83
C HIS A 34 -8.08 11.38 3.67
N HIS A 35 -7.41 11.06 4.77
CA HIS A 35 -5.98 10.81 4.77
C HIS A 35 -5.72 9.35 4.37
N VAL A 36 -5.16 9.14 3.18
CA VAL A 36 -4.71 7.81 2.74
C VAL A 36 -3.44 7.39 3.50
N VAL A 37 -2.64 8.39 3.87
CA VAL A 37 -1.59 8.27 4.89
C VAL A 37 -2.01 9.15 6.08
N PRO A 38 -2.17 8.60 7.29
CA PRO A 38 -2.76 9.30 8.43
C PRO A 38 -2.05 10.61 8.78
N ALA A 39 -2.82 11.61 9.18
CA ALA A 39 -2.27 12.90 9.62
C ALA A 39 -1.34 12.77 10.83
N PHE A 40 -1.60 11.85 11.78
CA PHE A 40 -0.73 11.64 12.94
C PHE A 40 0.65 11.12 12.51
N TYR A 41 0.69 10.24 11.51
CA TYR A 41 1.91 9.66 10.97
C TYR A 41 2.71 10.72 10.21
N LEU A 42 2.06 11.48 9.33
CA LEU A 42 2.71 12.56 8.56
C LEU A 42 3.27 13.67 9.46
N ARG A 43 2.61 13.94 10.60
CA ARG A 43 3.12 14.87 11.61
C ARG A 43 4.51 14.47 12.12
N GLY A 44 4.83 13.17 12.16
CA GLY A 44 6.16 12.69 12.53
C GLY A 44 7.28 13.18 11.59
N PHE A 45 6.95 13.50 10.33
CA PHE A 45 7.86 14.04 9.33
C PHE A 45 7.75 15.56 9.16
N ALA A 46 6.75 16.19 9.77
CA ALA A 46 6.55 17.61 9.65
C ALA A 46 7.50 18.39 10.59
N SER A 47 7.87 19.59 10.16
CA SER A 47 8.51 20.59 11.02
C SER A 47 7.57 21.04 12.15
N THR A 48 8.10 21.82 13.09
CA THR A 48 7.32 22.45 14.16
C THR A 48 6.15 23.31 13.66
N SER A 49 6.26 23.83 12.43
CA SER A 49 5.18 24.57 11.75
C SER A 49 4.10 23.68 11.11
N GLY A 50 4.22 22.35 11.20
CA GLY A 50 3.32 21.38 10.58
C GLY A 50 3.55 21.17 9.08
N HIS A 51 4.64 21.72 8.52
CA HIS A 51 4.97 21.60 7.10
C HIS A 51 6.07 20.56 6.85
N LEU A 52 5.95 19.86 5.73
CA LEU A 52 6.96 18.96 5.17
C LEU A 52 7.23 19.31 3.71
N TRP A 53 8.37 18.91 3.18
CA TRP A 53 8.68 19.08 1.76
C TRP A 53 8.08 17.90 0.99
N VAL A 54 7.21 18.20 0.03
CA VAL A 54 6.48 17.21 -0.76
C VAL A 54 6.88 17.36 -2.21
N ARG A 55 7.15 16.23 -2.88
CA ARG A 55 7.41 16.17 -4.31
C ARG A 55 6.39 15.31 -5.02
N ASP A 56 5.85 15.86 -6.09
CA ASP A 56 4.92 15.19 -6.98
C ASP A 56 5.68 14.18 -7.85
N ARG A 57 5.25 12.92 -7.85
CA ARG A 57 5.91 11.84 -8.60
C ARG A 57 5.72 11.96 -10.10
N ASN A 58 4.62 12.55 -10.56
CA ASN A 58 4.27 12.67 -11.96
C ASN A 58 4.92 13.90 -12.59
N GLN A 59 5.00 15.02 -11.86
CA GLN A 59 5.52 16.29 -12.35
C GLN A 59 6.97 16.56 -11.96
N GLY A 60 7.49 15.87 -10.94
CA GLY A 60 8.82 16.11 -10.39
C GLY A 60 8.95 17.39 -9.55
N THR A 61 7.91 18.22 -9.51
CA THR A 61 7.86 19.50 -8.80
C THR A 61 7.80 19.30 -7.29
N GLY A 62 8.36 20.24 -6.53
CA GLY A 62 8.44 20.18 -5.07
C GLY A 62 7.95 21.45 -4.41
N ARG A 63 7.28 21.30 -3.26
CA ARG A 63 6.87 22.44 -2.43
C ARG A 63 6.77 22.05 -0.95
N ALA A 64 6.95 23.04 -0.07
CA ALA A 64 6.54 22.90 1.32
C ALA A 64 5.01 22.91 1.40
N GLN A 65 4.43 21.96 2.11
CA GLN A 65 2.97 21.84 2.28
C GLN A 65 2.65 21.39 3.70
N SER A 66 1.50 21.82 4.23
CA SER A 66 0.97 21.32 5.49
C SER A 66 0.66 19.84 5.39
N HIS A 67 1.03 19.06 6.41
CA HIS A 67 0.71 17.63 6.47
C HIS A 67 -0.80 17.35 6.42
N LYS A 68 -1.63 18.32 6.81
CA LYS A 68 -3.11 18.23 6.78
C LYS A 68 -3.68 18.32 5.36
N ASP A 69 -2.93 18.90 4.43
CA ASP A 69 -3.36 19.03 3.04
C ASP A 69 -3.01 17.80 2.19
N LEU A 70 -2.27 16.83 2.74
CA LEU A 70 -2.00 15.53 2.11
C LEU A 70 -3.16 14.57 2.32
N ALA A 71 -4.32 14.96 1.81
CA ALA A 71 -5.57 14.21 1.92
C ALA A 71 -6.32 14.20 0.58
N VAL A 72 -7.06 13.13 0.35
CA VAL A 72 -7.84 12.89 -0.87
C VAL A 72 -9.32 13.01 -0.54
N ARG A 73 -10.04 13.81 -1.31
CA ARG A 73 -11.46 14.07 -1.05
C ARG A 73 -12.32 12.84 -1.35
N ASP A 74 -13.29 12.55 -0.48
CA ASP A 74 -14.29 11.49 -0.65
C ASP A 74 -13.70 10.08 -0.89
N PHE A 75 -12.45 9.82 -0.49
CA PHE A 75 -11.73 8.60 -0.90
C PHE A 75 -12.38 7.32 -0.35
N TYR A 76 -12.80 7.35 0.92
CA TYR A 76 -13.45 6.25 1.65
C TYR A 76 -14.96 6.43 1.78
N THR A 77 -15.56 7.32 0.99
CA THR A 77 -17.02 7.49 1.01
C THR A 77 -17.67 6.31 0.28
N VAL A 78 -18.44 5.51 1.02
CA VAL A 78 -19.22 4.37 0.51
C VAL A 78 -20.49 4.91 -0.15
N ILE A 79 -20.96 4.28 -1.22
CA ILE A 79 -22.32 4.44 -1.73
C ILE A 79 -23.13 3.22 -1.28
N ASN A 80 -24.15 3.41 -0.43
CA ASN A 80 -24.96 2.31 0.10
C ASN A 80 -25.95 1.76 -0.94
N HIS A 81 -26.73 0.73 -0.58
CA HIS A 81 -27.69 0.10 -1.49
C HIS A 81 -28.79 1.04 -2.00
N ASP A 82 -29.08 2.10 -1.25
CA ASP A 82 -30.05 3.14 -1.62
C ASP A 82 -29.43 4.27 -2.46
N GLY A 83 -28.13 4.18 -2.78
CA GLY A 83 -27.39 5.21 -3.51
C GLY A 83 -26.92 6.39 -2.66
N HIS A 84 -27.11 6.35 -1.33
CA HIS A 84 -26.67 7.39 -0.41
C HIS A 84 -25.21 7.23 0.00
N LYS A 85 -24.56 8.35 0.29
CA LYS A 85 -23.19 8.37 0.79
C LYS A 85 -23.13 7.95 2.25
N ASP A 86 -22.11 7.17 2.60
CA ASP A 86 -21.91 6.56 3.91
C ASP A 86 -20.44 6.69 4.31
N GLY A 87 -20.19 7.31 5.47
CA GLY A 87 -18.85 7.65 5.95
C GLY A 87 -18.31 6.74 7.06
N ARG A 88 -18.98 5.62 7.37
CA ARG A 88 -18.61 4.71 8.47
C ARG A 88 -17.18 4.19 8.41
N MET A 89 -16.64 4.06 7.20
CA MET A 89 -15.26 3.62 6.99
C MET A 89 -14.24 4.61 7.55
N GLU A 90 -14.48 5.91 7.37
CA GLU A 90 -13.62 6.97 7.93
C GLU A 90 -13.59 6.90 9.46
N HIS A 91 -14.75 6.67 10.08
CA HIS A 91 -14.84 6.52 11.53
C HIS A 91 -14.03 5.32 12.04
N LEU A 92 -14.17 4.15 11.41
CA LEU A 92 -13.38 2.95 11.78
C LEU A 92 -11.87 3.20 11.67
N LEU A 93 -11.44 3.86 10.60
CA LEU A 93 -10.03 4.23 10.42
C LEU A 93 -9.57 5.21 11.52
N SER A 94 -10.40 6.17 11.91
CA SER A 94 -10.04 7.13 12.96
C SER A 94 -9.76 6.47 14.32
N ILE A 95 -10.49 5.40 14.68
CA ILE A 95 -10.27 4.67 15.93
C ILE A 95 -8.92 3.93 15.89
N LEU A 96 -8.63 3.23 14.78
CA LEU A 96 -7.35 2.56 14.57
C LEU A 96 -6.19 3.55 14.64
N GLU A 97 -6.35 4.71 14.01
CA GLU A 97 -5.33 5.76 13.97
C GLU A 97 -5.09 6.39 15.34
N ALA A 98 -6.13 6.58 16.16
CA ALA A 98 -6.00 7.08 17.52
C ALA A 98 -5.22 6.08 18.41
N ASP A 99 -5.59 4.80 18.37
CA ASP A 99 -4.90 3.75 19.14
C ASP A 99 -3.41 3.66 18.70
N THR A 100 -3.14 3.75 17.40
CA THR A 100 -1.78 3.71 16.84
C THR A 100 -0.96 4.94 17.21
N ALA A 101 -1.56 6.13 17.20
CA ALA A 101 -0.87 7.37 17.54
C ALA A 101 -0.28 7.33 18.96
N GLU A 102 -1.00 6.73 19.92
CA GLU A 102 -0.50 6.54 21.28
C GLU A 102 0.68 5.58 21.35
N VAL A 103 0.65 4.48 20.57
CA VAL A 103 1.80 3.56 20.47
C VAL A 103 3.02 4.28 19.87
N PHE A 104 2.82 5.00 18.77
CA PHE A 104 3.89 5.80 18.13
C PHE A 104 4.46 6.83 19.10
N LYS A 105 3.61 7.58 19.80
CA LYS A 105 4.06 8.55 20.79
C LYS A 105 4.97 7.90 21.83
N ARG A 106 4.60 6.74 22.38
CA ARG A 106 5.45 5.99 23.32
C ARG A 106 6.77 5.57 22.69
N LEU A 107 6.75 5.04 21.47
CA LEU A 107 7.95 4.53 20.80
C LEU A 107 8.94 5.62 20.38
N LEU A 108 8.42 6.77 19.96
CA LEU A 108 9.22 7.89 19.47
C LEU A 108 9.74 8.78 20.61
N THR A 109 9.06 8.82 21.75
CA THR A 109 9.51 9.59 22.93
C THR A 109 10.41 8.77 23.85
N ASN A 110 10.17 7.46 23.96
CA ASN A 110 10.97 6.57 24.79
C ASN A 110 12.16 6.00 23.98
N LEU A 111 13.22 6.81 23.89
CA LEU A 111 14.49 6.43 23.26
C LEU A 111 15.28 5.39 24.08
N ARG A 112 14.78 4.94 25.23
CA ARG A 112 15.42 3.84 25.96
C ARG A 112 15.20 2.54 25.20
N ALA A 113 16.32 1.89 24.85
CA ALA A 113 16.36 0.67 24.04
C ALA A 113 15.62 -0.51 24.70
N ASP A 114 15.47 -0.48 26.02
CA ASP A 114 15.15 -1.64 26.86
C ASP A 114 13.66 -1.90 27.08
N VAL A 115 12.76 -0.96 26.76
CA VAL A 115 11.32 -1.18 26.95
C VAL A 115 10.77 -2.08 25.83
N PRO A 116 10.37 -3.33 26.14
CA PRO A 116 9.82 -4.22 25.13
C PRO A 116 8.41 -3.77 24.73
N LEU A 117 8.05 -3.99 23.47
CA LEU A 117 6.67 -3.83 23.01
C LEU A 117 5.75 -4.79 23.75
N THR A 118 4.65 -4.28 24.30
CA THR A 118 3.57 -5.12 24.82
C THR A 118 2.90 -5.89 23.69
N VAL A 119 2.11 -6.91 24.04
CA VAL A 119 1.28 -7.64 23.05
C VAL A 119 0.33 -6.68 22.35
N ASP A 120 -0.31 -5.76 23.09
CA ASP A 120 -1.23 -4.77 22.55
C ASP A 120 -0.53 -3.79 21.58
N ASP A 121 0.70 -3.34 21.91
CA ASP A 121 1.50 -2.51 21.00
C ASP A 121 1.78 -3.24 19.68
N ARG A 122 2.22 -4.50 19.76
CA ARG A 122 2.52 -5.32 18.57
C ARG A 122 1.29 -5.52 17.70
N MET A 123 0.16 -5.83 18.32
CA MET A 123 -1.12 -6.00 17.63
C MET A 123 -1.58 -4.71 16.96
N THR A 124 -1.47 -3.58 17.65
CA THR A 124 -1.85 -2.27 17.12
C THR A 124 -0.97 -1.89 15.93
N LEU A 125 0.36 -2.04 16.04
CA LEU A 125 1.29 -1.79 14.94
C LEU A 125 1.06 -2.73 13.75
N ALA A 126 0.85 -4.02 13.99
CA ALA A 126 0.60 -5.00 12.94
C ALA A 126 -0.67 -4.66 12.15
N ASN A 127 -1.76 -4.30 12.83
CA ASN A 127 -2.99 -3.86 12.17
C ASN A 127 -2.80 -2.56 11.41
N PHE A 128 -2.10 -1.57 11.99
CA PHE A 128 -1.82 -0.32 11.30
C PHE A 128 -1.03 -0.53 10.00
N VAL A 129 0.05 -1.29 10.06
CA VAL A 129 0.91 -1.58 8.90
C VAL A 129 0.13 -2.39 7.85
N ALA A 130 -0.65 -3.38 8.28
CA ALA A 130 -1.50 -4.15 7.37
C ALA A 130 -2.55 -3.28 6.66
N MET A 131 -3.23 -2.40 7.41
CA MET A 131 -4.21 -1.48 6.85
C MET A 131 -3.58 -0.50 5.86
N GLN A 132 -2.42 0.09 6.21
CA GLN A 132 -1.69 0.95 5.27
C GLN A 132 -1.30 0.22 3.98
N ALA A 133 -0.95 -1.06 4.05
CA ALA A 133 -0.56 -1.82 2.88
C ALA A 133 -1.71 -2.05 1.86
N VAL A 134 -2.96 -2.07 2.32
CA VAL A 134 -4.13 -2.42 1.48
C VAL A 134 -5.02 -1.23 1.11
N ARG A 135 -4.94 -0.10 1.83
CA ARG A 135 -5.87 1.05 1.63
C ARG A 135 -5.35 2.18 0.74
N GLY A 136 -4.15 2.05 0.19
CA GLY A 136 -3.46 3.08 -0.59
C GLY A 136 -4.13 3.45 -1.93
N MET A 137 -3.83 4.66 -2.43
CA MET A 137 -4.23 5.15 -3.75
C MET A 137 -3.79 4.19 -4.85
N ARG A 138 -2.57 3.66 -4.71
CA ARG A 138 -2.00 2.72 -5.65
C ARG A 138 -2.80 1.43 -5.70
N THR A 139 -3.12 0.84 -4.54
CA THR A 139 -3.89 -0.42 -4.46
C THR A 139 -5.28 -0.26 -5.09
N ARG A 140 -5.95 0.89 -4.89
CA ARG A 140 -7.19 1.20 -5.59
C ARG A 140 -6.98 1.25 -7.10
N ARG A 141 -5.93 1.95 -7.56
CA ARG A 141 -5.64 2.05 -8.99
C ARG A 141 -5.30 0.71 -9.63
N GLU A 142 -4.59 -0.16 -8.91
CA GLU A 142 -4.30 -1.53 -9.32
C GLU A 142 -5.61 -2.31 -9.54
N ASN A 143 -6.58 -2.22 -8.61
CA ASN A 143 -7.89 -2.85 -8.75
C ASN A 143 -8.65 -2.32 -10.00
N GLU A 144 -8.69 -1.00 -10.20
CA GLU A 144 -9.35 -0.40 -11.36
C GLU A 144 -8.78 -0.90 -12.70
N LEU A 145 -7.46 -0.95 -12.82
CA LEU A 145 -6.78 -1.44 -14.02
C LEU A 145 -7.02 -2.94 -14.24
N LEU A 146 -7.05 -3.72 -13.16
CA LEU A 146 -7.35 -5.15 -13.24
C LEU A 146 -8.81 -5.42 -13.65
N ALA A 147 -9.75 -4.63 -13.13
CA ALA A 147 -11.16 -4.71 -13.50
C ALA A 147 -11.36 -4.37 -14.99
N ASP A 148 -10.75 -3.28 -15.47
CA ASP A 148 -10.76 -2.90 -16.89
C ASP A 148 -10.21 -4.01 -17.79
N TYR A 149 -9.03 -4.52 -17.42
CA TYR A 149 -8.40 -5.63 -18.13
C TYR A 149 -9.29 -6.88 -18.14
N HIS A 150 -9.89 -7.24 -17.01
CA HIS A 150 -10.76 -8.41 -16.90
C HIS A 150 -11.98 -8.30 -17.81
N VAL A 151 -12.67 -7.15 -17.81
CA VAL A 151 -13.85 -6.91 -18.66
C VAL A 151 -13.49 -7.04 -20.14
N LYS A 152 -12.37 -6.44 -20.57
CA LYS A 152 -11.91 -6.51 -21.95
C LYS A 152 -11.50 -7.93 -22.35
N MET A 153 -10.84 -8.66 -21.45
CA MET A 153 -10.51 -10.08 -21.65
C MET A 153 -11.75 -10.96 -21.82
N MET A 154 -12.80 -10.74 -21.04
CA MET A 154 -14.07 -11.48 -21.16
C MET A 154 -14.80 -11.22 -22.47
N ALA A 155 -14.58 -10.05 -23.09
CA ALA A 155 -15.17 -9.70 -24.39
C ALA A 155 -14.34 -10.13 -25.60
N ARG A 156 -13.13 -10.66 -25.40
CA ARG A 156 -12.21 -11.06 -26.47
C ARG A 156 -12.86 -12.10 -27.40
N GLY A 157 -12.78 -11.88 -28.71
CA GLY A 157 -13.38 -12.75 -29.72
C GLY A 157 -14.90 -12.61 -29.84
N THR A 158 -15.52 -11.69 -29.10
CA THR A 158 -16.95 -11.38 -29.22
C THR A 158 -17.17 -10.14 -30.10
N LYS A 159 -18.43 -9.90 -30.52
CA LYS A 159 -18.79 -8.66 -31.23
C LYS A 159 -18.54 -7.39 -30.40
N ARG A 160 -18.37 -7.50 -29.08
CA ARG A 160 -18.17 -6.39 -28.15
C ARG A 160 -16.69 -6.00 -27.97
N GLU A 161 -15.74 -6.79 -28.46
CA GLU A 161 -14.29 -6.54 -28.30
C GLU A 161 -13.91 -5.14 -28.79
N LYS A 162 -14.24 -4.81 -30.05
CA LYS A 162 -13.97 -3.49 -30.65
C LYS A 162 -14.66 -2.33 -29.94
N LEU A 163 -15.84 -2.58 -29.35
CA LEU A 163 -16.57 -1.55 -28.60
C LEU A 163 -15.83 -1.20 -27.30
N LEU A 164 -15.27 -2.21 -26.63
CA LEU A 164 -14.61 -2.03 -25.35
C LEU A 164 -13.16 -1.54 -25.45
N GLU A 165 -12.51 -1.67 -26.61
CA GLU A 165 -11.15 -1.14 -26.84
C GLU A 165 -11.03 0.37 -26.53
N GLY A 166 -12.07 1.15 -26.84
CA GLY A 166 -12.11 2.60 -26.59
C GLY A 166 -12.72 3.01 -25.25
N LEU A 167 -13.14 2.05 -24.42
CA LEU A 167 -13.78 2.31 -23.13
C LEU A 167 -12.83 1.95 -21.99
N VAL A 168 -13.03 2.60 -20.84
CA VAL A 168 -12.40 2.23 -19.58
C VAL A 168 -13.50 1.74 -18.66
N ALA A 169 -13.48 0.45 -18.30
CA ALA A 169 -14.37 -0.06 -17.28
C ALA A 169 -13.82 0.33 -15.91
N VAL A 170 -14.57 1.15 -15.18
CA VAL A 170 -14.21 1.57 -13.83
C VAL A 170 -15.08 0.77 -12.85
N PRO A 171 -14.48 0.03 -11.89
CA PRO A 171 -15.23 -0.66 -10.87
C PRO A 171 -16.04 0.33 -10.03
N HIS A 172 -17.09 -0.17 -9.37
CA HIS A 172 -17.86 0.65 -8.45
C HIS A 172 -16.94 1.21 -7.34
N PRO A 173 -17.09 2.48 -6.91
CA PRO A 173 -16.22 3.07 -5.90
C PRO A 173 -16.07 2.25 -4.62
N ASN A 174 -17.07 1.45 -4.23
CA ASN A 174 -16.97 0.59 -3.04
C ASN A 174 -15.99 -0.61 -3.19
N GLU A 175 -15.61 -1.00 -4.40
CA GLU A 175 -14.78 -2.19 -4.63
C GLU A 175 -13.42 -2.10 -3.91
N HIS A 176 -12.82 -0.91 -3.81
CA HIS A 176 -11.57 -0.76 -3.06
C HIS A 176 -11.76 -0.93 -1.54
N ILE A 177 -12.94 -0.63 -1.01
CA ILE A 177 -13.28 -0.84 0.41
C ILE A 177 -13.43 -2.34 0.70
N GLN A 178 -13.89 -3.13 -0.28
CA GLN A 178 -13.95 -4.59 -0.15
C GLN A 178 -12.57 -5.25 -0.04
N LEU A 179 -11.49 -4.52 -0.30
CA LEU A 179 -10.12 -5.01 -0.08
C LEU A 179 -9.67 -4.91 1.39
N PHE A 180 -10.38 -4.14 2.23
CA PHE A 180 -9.96 -3.91 3.62
C PHE A 180 -9.87 -5.18 4.47
N PRO A 181 -10.78 -6.16 4.33
CA PRO A 181 -10.64 -7.45 5.01
C PRO A 181 -9.31 -8.18 4.71
N MET A 182 -8.62 -7.86 3.61
CA MET A 182 -7.29 -8.41 3.32
C MET A 182 -6.21 -7.95 4.31
N ALA A 183 -6.46 -6.91 5.11
CA ALA A 183 -5.54 -6.49 6.16
C ALA A 183 -5.44 -7.52 7.29
N GLU A 184 -6.52 -8.24 7.62
CA GLU A 184 -6.52 -9.20 8.73
C GLU A 184 -5.46 -10.32 8.56
N PRO A 185 -5.41 -11.07 7.45
CA PRO A 185 -4.38 -12.10 7.25
C PRO A 185 -2.96 -11.50 7.21
N VAL A 186 -2.81 -10.25 6.74
CA VAL A 186 -1.52 -9.55 6.77
C VAL A 186 -1.10 -9.20 8.21
N ALA A 187 -2.03 -8.70 9.03
CA ALA A 187 -1.79 -8.38 10.43
C ALA A 187 -1.43 -9.64 11.24
N LEU A 188 -2.12 -10.75 10.99
CA LEU A 188 -1.83 -12.06 11.59
C LEU A 188 -0.42 -12.56 11.24
N HIS A 189 0.07 -12.26 10.04
CA HIS A 189 1.45 -12.57 9.69
C HIS A 189 2.44 -11.60 10.38
N LEU A 190 2.13 -10.30 10.41
CA LEU A 190 2.97 -9.27 11.01
C LEU A 190 3.16 -9.44 12.53
N VAL A 191 2.14 -9.88 13.27
CA VAL A 191 2.25 -10.06 14.73
C VAL A 191 3.30 -11.10 15.12
N GLN A 192 3.55 -12.08 14.24
CA GLN A 192 4.51 -13.16 14.44
C GLN A 192 5.95 -12.71 14.16
N ARG A 193 6.13 -11.51 13.63
CA ARG A 193 7.44 -10.98 13.23
C ARG A 193 8.06 -10.19 14.38
N PRO A 194 9.36 -10.37 14.67
CA PRO A 194 10.07 -9.49 15.59
C PRO A 194 10.06 -8.06 15.04
N VAL A 195 9.74 -7.09 15.90
CA VAL A 195 9.77 -5.67 15.55
C VAL A 195 11.04 -5.06 16.15
N THR A 196 11.88 -4.49 15.28
CA THR A 196 13.09 -3.77 15.64
C THR A 196 12.91 -2.29 15.34
N ARG A 197 13.24 -1.43 16.31
CA ARG A 197 13.35 0.02 16.09
C ARG A 197 14.75 0.33 15.55
N VAL A 198 14.86 0.89 14.36
CA VAL A 198 16.15 1.37 13.83
C VAL A 198 16.20 2.88 14.00
N LEU A 199 17.14 3.37 14.81
CA LEU A 199 17.36 4.79 15.09
C LEU A 199 18.61 5.27 14.35
N LEU A 200 18.48 6.38 13.63
CA LEU A 200 19.56 7.05 12.91
C LEU A 200 20.07 8.26 13.68
N ASP A 201 21.36 8.51 13.57
CA ASP A 201 22.03 9.70 14.10
C ASP A 201 21.77 10.98 13.29
N ALA A 202 21.01 10.92 12.20
CA ALA A 202 20.61 12.06 11.38
C ALA A 202 19.20 11.88 10.78
N PRO A 203 18.48 12.99 10.47
CA PRO A 203 17.13 12.95 9.92
C PRO A 203 17.12 12.60 8.41
N LEU A 204 17.46 11.35 8.09
CA LEU A 204 17.72 10.87 6.74
C LEU A 204 16.56 10.12 6.08
N LEU A 205 15.46 9.85 6.79
CA LEU A 205 14.35 9.06 6.25
C LEU A 205 13.29 9.95 5.60
N MET A 206 12.77 9.47 4.47
CA MET A 206 11.62 10.00 3.77
C MET A 206 10.36 9.16 4.07
N THR A 207 9.21 9.61 3.55
CA THR A 207 7.97 8.84 3.46
C THR A 207 7.28 9.11 2.12
N CYS A 208 6.20 8.41 1.83
CA CYS A 208 5.38 8.59 0.62
C CYS A 208 3.93 8.18 0.87
N ASP A 209 3.11 8.27 -0.16
CA ASP A 209 1.71 7.83 -0.14
C ASP A 209 1.53 6.31 0.04
N GLU A 210 2.56 5.53 -0.25
CA GLU A 210 2.64 4.09 0.02
C GLU A 210 3.77 3.80 1.04
N PRO A 211 3.62 4.06 2.35
CA PRO A 211 4.75 4.10 3.28
C PRO A 211 5.26 2.74 3.76
N VAL A 212 4.54 1.65 3.47
CA VAL A 212 4.92 0.29 3.91
C VAL A 212 5.78 -0.35 2.83
N LEU A 213 7.04 -0.62 3.15
CA LEU A 213 7.98 -1.31 2.28
C LEU A 213 7.98 -2.80 2.55
N VAL A 214 7.91 -3.59 1.48
CA VAL A 214 8.06 -5.05 1.53
C VAL A 214 9.40 -5.39 0.86
N VAL A 215 10.33 -5.95 1.62
CA VAL A 215 11.68 -6.28 1.13
C VAL A 215 11.75 -7.76 0.79
N ASN A 216 11.79 -8.05 -0.52
CA ASN A 216 11.89 -9.40 -1.06
C ASN A 216 13.03 -9.47 -2.09
N ASN A 217 13.77 -10.58 -2.11
CA ASN A 217 14.82 -10.84 -3.10
C ASN A 217 14.29 -11.27 -4.48
N ALA A 218 13.05 -11.76 -4.56
CA ALA A 218 12.38 -12.07 -5.82
C ALA A 218 10.93 -11.57 -5.75
N HIS A 219 10.65 -10.46 -6.44
CA HIS A 219 9.30 -9.89 -6.48
C HIS A 219 8.36 -10.72 -7.37
N VAL A 220 8.85 -11.25 -8.49
CA VAL A 220 8.06 -11.94 -9.51
C VAL A 220 8.82 -13.14 -10.05
N GLU A 221 8.18 -14.31 -10.03
CA GLU A 221 8.67 -15.52 -10.68
C GLU A 221 7.87 -15.76 -11.96
N HIS A 222 8.49 -15.51 -13.12
CA HIS A 222 7.83 -15.69 -14.41
C HIS A 222 7.69 -17.17 -14.78
N ARG A 223 6.49 -17.56 -15.21
CA ARG A 223 6.23 -18.90 -15.77
C ARG A 223 6.76 -18.99 -17.21
N PRO A 224 7.10 -20.19 -17.71
CA PRO A 224 7.48 -20.37 -19.12
C PRO A 224 6.47 -19.77 -20.11
N GLU A 225 5.18 -19.80 -19.78
CA GLU A 225 4.12 -19.20 -20.58
C GLU A 225 4.28 -17.68 -20.76
N CYS A 226 4.88 -16.97 -19.80
CA CYS A 226 5.06 -15.52 -19.85
C CYS A 226 5.84 -15.08 -21.09
N PHE A 227 6.73 -15.94 -21.59
CA PHE A 227 7.60 -15.67 -22.74
C PHE A 227 6.96 -16.04 -24.09
N LEU A 228 5.75 -16.59 -24.09
CA LEU A 228 5.03 -16.93 -25.31
C LEU A 228 4.34 -15.69 -25.90
N THR A 229 4.61 -15.40 -27.18
CA THR A 229 3.87 -14.40 -27.96
C THR A 229 2.39 -14.76 -28.11
N ALA A 230 1.55 -13.77 -28.39
CA ALA A 230 0.13 -13.99 -28.69
C ALA A 230 -0.08 -15.04 -29.82
N LYS A 231 0.80 -15.07 -30.84
CA LYS A 231 0.75 -16.07 -31.91
C LYS A 231 1.04 -17.48 -31.39
N GLN A 232 2.11 -17.65 -30.61
CA GLN A 232 2.47 -18.95 -30.01
C GLN A 232 1.37 -19.47 -29.07
N ARG A 233 0.76 -18.58 -28.28
CA ARG A 233 -0.38 -18.90 -27.41
C ARG A 233 -1.58 -19.41 -28.20
N ARG A 234 -1.97 -18.72 -29.28
CA ARG A 234 -3.07 -19.17 -30.17
C ARG A 234 -2.80 -20.56 -30.77
N VAL A 235 -1.56 -20.82 -31.18
CA VAL A 235 -1.17 -22.14 -31.71
C VAL A 235 -1.28 -23.22 -30.63
N ARG A 236 -0.82 -22.95 -29.41
CA ARG A 236 -0.94 -23.89 -28.26
C ARG A 236 -2.40 -24.21 -27.95
N ILE A 237 -3.25 -23.19 -27.82
CA ILE A 237 -4.69 -23.35 -27.58
C ILE A 237 -5.35 -24.18 -28.69
N ARG A 238 -5.01 -23.94 -29.96
CA ARG A 238 -5.53 -24.73 -31.09
C ARG A 238 -5.11 -26.20 -31.00
N LYS A 239 -3.84 -26.47 -30.66
CA LYS A 239 -3.34 -27.85 -30.46
C LYS A 239 -4.03 -28.54 -29.29
N ASP A 240 -4.23 -27.85 -28.18
CA ASP A 240 -4.93 -28.40 -27.01
C ASP A 240 -6.38 -28.75 -27.35
N ARG A 241 -7.09 -27.87 -28.08
CA ARG A 241 -8.45 -28.15 -28.59
C ARG A 241 -8.49 -29.38 -29.51
N GLN A 242 -7.52 -29.49 -30.44
CA GLN A 242 -7.41 -30.65 -31.33
C GLN A 242 -7.15 -31.95 -30.55
N ALA A 243 -6.37 -31.88 -29.46
CA ALA A 243 -6.11 -33.00 -28.57
C ALA A 243 -7.22 -33.24 -27.52
N HIS A 244 -8.37 -32.56 -27.63
CA HIS A 244 -9.49 -32.62 -26.69
C HIS A 244 -9.09 -32.31 -25.23
N ARG A 245 -8.01 -31.53 -25.07
CA ARG A 245 -7.61 -30.97 -23.78
C ARG A 245 -8.31 -29.63 -23.59
N ILE A 246 -8.69 -29.33 -22.35
CA ILE A 246 -9.13 -27.98 -21.99
C ILE A 246 -7.91 -27.06 -22.17
N GLY A 247 -7.86 -26.34 -23.31
CA GLY A 247 -6.82 -25.35 -23.56
C GLY A 247 -6.95 -24.21 -22.57
N LYS A 248 -6.17 -24.26 -21.48
CA LYS A 248 -6.12 -23.21 -20.47
C LYS A 248 -5.16 -22.13 -20.95
N GLU A 249 -5.69 -20.93 -21.22
CA GLU A 249 -4.85 -19.75 -21.41
C GLU A 249 -4.37 -19.28 -20.03
N ILE A 250 -3.08 -19.45 -19.75
CA ILE A 250 -2.47 -18.97 -18.50
C ILE A 250 -2.06 -17.52 -18.71
N ILE A 251 -2.68 -16.61 -17.97
CA ILE A 251 -2.30 -15.21 -17.91
C ILE A 251 -1.64 -14.99 -16.56
N HIS A 252 -0.43 -14.44 -16.58
CA HIS A 252 0.28 -14.09 -15.35
C HIS A 252 0.10 -12.59 -15.12
N ILE A 253 -0.44 -12.22 -13.96
CA ILE A 253 -0.71 -10.85 -13.54
C ILE A 253 0.06 -10.61 -12.24
N TYR A 254 0.74 -9.48 -12.11
CA TYR A 254 1.47 -9.11 -10.90
C TYR A 254 1.49 -7.59 -10.70
N THR A 255 1.50 -7.15 -9.43
CA THR A 255 1.76 -5.74 -9.07
C THR A 255 3.23 -5.42 -9.34
N THR A 256 3.59 -4.17 -9.60
CA THR A 256 5.02 -3.79 -9.76
C THR A 256 5.68 -3.36 -8.45
N LYS A 257 4.89 -3.12 -7.40
CA LYS A 257 5.43 -2.99 -6.04
C LYS A 257 5.68 -4.37 -5.45
N PRO A 258 6.83 -4.59 -4.77
CA PRO A 258 7.06 -5.79 -3.99
C PRO A 258 5.86 -6.12 -3.10
N SER A 259 5.44 -7.39 -3.16
CA SER A 259 4.30 -7.92 -2.42
C SER A 259 4.66 -9.28 -1.82
N GLY A 260 3.77 -9.88 -1.03
CA GLY A 260 4.01 -11.20 -0.45
C GLY A 260 4.63 -11.12 0.93
N PHE A 261 3.86 -10.54 1.86
CA PHE A 261 4.20 -10.44 3.28
C PHE A 261 4.75 -11.74 3.89
N PRO A 262 4.18 -12.94 3.61
CA PRO A 262 4.69 -14.20 4.18
C PRO A 262 6.14 -14.53 3.83
N LEU A 263 6.60 -14.12 2.65
CA LEU A 263 7.94 -14.43 2.13
C LEU A 263 8.93 -13.28 2.32
N ALA A 264 8.47 -12.14 2.85
CA ALA A 264 9.29 -10.96 2.98
C ALA A 264 10.43 -11.16 3.98
N GLU A 265 11.61 -10.68 3.62
CA GLU A 265 12.78 -10.69 4.50
C GLU A 265 12.64 -9.63 5.58
N ALA A 266 12.14 -8.46 5.20
CA ALA A 266 11.76 -7.42 6.11
C ALA A 266 10.52 -6.69 5.60
N ILE A 267 9.71 -6.20 6.53
CA ILE A 267 8.70 -5.19 6.23
C ILE A 267 9.08 -3.95 7.02
N ILE A 268 9.19 -2.82 6.33
CA ILE A 268 9.76 -1.60 6.89
C ILE A 268 8.75 -0.47 6.80
N LEU A 269 8.60 0.27 7.90
CA LEU A 269 7.81 1.49 7.97
C LEU A 269 8.69 2.61 8.54
N PRO A 270 9.12 3.60 7.74
CA PRO A 270 9.70 4.83 8.25
C PRO A 270 8.69 5.50 9.18
N ALA A 271 9.01 5.72 10.45
CA ALA A 271 8.09 6.29 11.44
C ALA A 271 8.26 7.80 11.60
N ASN A 272 9.49 8.29 11.45
CA ASN A 272 9.85 9.71 11.42
C ASN A 272 11.21 9.86 10.69
N PRO A 273 11.78 11.07 10.55
CA PRO A 273 13.03 11.29 9.83
C PRO A 273 14.24 10.50 10.36
N ARG A 274 14.23 10.03 11.61
CA ARG A 274 15.34 9.34 12.26
C ARG A 274 15.01 7.90 12.65
N MET A 275 13.77 7.45 12.55
CA MET A 275 13.36 6.13 13.05
C MET A 275 12.57 5.35 12.01
N ALA A 276 12.92 4.09 11.84
CA ALA A 276 12.13 3.10 11.10
C ALA A 276 11.72 1.93 12.01
N LEU A 277 10.54 1.38 11.77
CA LEU A 277 10.09 0.12 12.34
C LEU A 277 10.37 -0.99 11.33
N VAL A 278 11.12 -2.01 11.75
CA VAL A 278 11.50 -3.16 10.91
C VAL A 278 10.90 -4.43 11.48
N PHE A 279 9.98 -5.04 10.74
CA PHE A 279 9.40 -6.34 11.01
C PHE A 279 10.28 -7.41 10.33
N GLY A 280 11.20 -7.99 11.11
CA GLY A 280 12.13 -9.02 10.64
C GLY A 280 11.42 -10.34 10.31
N ARG A 281 12.16 -11.33 9.83
CA ARG A 281 11.58 -12.66 9.59
C ARG A 281 11.17 -13.32 10.93
N PRO A 282 10.17 -14.22 10.96
CA PRO A 282 9.77 -14.90 12.19
C PRO A 282 10.88 -15.70 12.89
N ASP A 283 11.89 -16.15 12.14
CA ASP A 283 13.07 -16.88 12.60
C ASP A 283 14.22 -15.96 13.07
N THR A 284 14.10 -14.65 12.89
CA THR A 284 15.14 -13.69 13.28
C THR A 284 15.04 -13.37 14.78
N PRO A 285 16.16 -13.31 15.52
CA PRO A 285 16.14 -12.86 16.91
C PRO A 285 15.56 -11.44 17.05
N ALA A 286 14.66 -11.24 18.02
CA ALA A 286 14.13 -9.91 18.30
C ALA A 286 15.22 -9.00 18.87
N ARG A 287 15.43 -7.85 18.23
CA ARG A 287 16.26 -6.76 18.78
C ARG A 287 15.33 -5.58 19.11
N PRO A 288 15.24 -5.14 20.37
CA PRO A 288 14.36 -4.03 20.74
C PRO A 288 14.67 -2.73 20.01
N MET A 289 15.97 -2.47 19.79
CA MET A 289 16.47 -1.29 19.09
C MET A 289 17.83 -1.57 18.46
N VAL A 290 18.11 -0.91 17.34
CA VAL A 290 19.40 -0.85 16.67
C VAL A 290 19.68 0.62 16.38
N GLU A 291 20.83 1.11 16.81
CA GLU A 291 21.30 2.46 16.51
C GLU A 291 22.32 2.39 15.37
N LEU A 292 22.12 3.19 14.35
CA LEU A 292 23.03 3.33 13.22
C LEU A 292 23.58 4.76 13.20
N ALA A 293 24.87 4.89 12.89
CA ALA A 293 25.55 6.18 12.81
C ALA A 293 26.42 6.29 11.56
N GLY A 294 26.71 7.53 11.14
CA GLY A 294 27.61 7.83 10.03
C GLY A 294 27.21 7.13 8.73
N GLU A 295 28.15 6.37 8.15
CA GLU A 295 27.97 5.70 6.87
C GLU A 295 26.88 4.62 6.91
N ASP A 296 26.76 3.85 8.00
CA ASP A 296 25.74 2.81 8.14
C ASP A 296 24.33 3.42 8.15
N ALA A 297 24.15 4.56 8.84
CA ALA A 297 22.88 5.29 8.85
C ALA A 297 22.54 5.84 7.46
N ALA A 298 23.53 6.40 6.76
CA ALA A 298 23.37 6.92 5.41
C ALA A 298 23.01 5.82 4.41
N GLN A 299 23.68 4.66 4.46
CA GLN A 299 23.42 3.54 3.58
C GLN A 299 22.02 2.95 3.82
N PHE A 300 21.64 2.76 5.09
CA PHE A 300 20.31 2.27 5.46
C PHE A 300 19.22 3.22 4.95
N ALA A 301 19.37 4.52 5.18
CA ALA A 301 18.42 5.52 4.73
C ALA A 301 18.35 5.62 3.20
N ALA A 302 19.49 5.58 2.50
CA ALA A 302 19.54 5.62 1.05
C ALA A 302 18.77 4.44 0.42
N GLU A 303 18.96 3.23 0.95
CA GLU A 303 18.26 2.04 0.45
C GLU A 303 16.74 2.12 0.70
N ILE A 304 16.32 2.56 1.89
CA ILE A 304 14.90 2.75 2.21
C ILE A 304 14.27 3.84 1.34
N ASN A 305 14.92 5.00 1.23
CA ASN A 305 14.41 6.12 0.46
C ASN A 305 14.29 5.78 -1.02
N ARG A 306 15.27 5.07 -1.58
CA ARG A 306 15.21 4.58 -2.96
C ARG A 306 13.98 3.70 -3.18
N ARG A 307 13.74 2.71 -2.32
CA ARG A 307 12.57 1.83 -2.43
C ARG A 307 11.24 2.57 -2.23
N LEU A 308 11.18 3.54 -1.31
CA LEU A 308 10.00 4.40 -1.13
C LEU A 308 9.71 5.20 -2.39
N ILE A 309 10.73 5.85 -2.96
CA ILE A 309 10.60 6.64 -4.19
C ILE A 309 10.14 5.75 -5.36
N ASP A 310 10.69 4.54 -5.47
CA ASP A 310 10.35 3.57 -6.51
C ASP A 310 8.88 3.10 -6.41
N GLN A 311 8.35 2.92 -5.20
CA GLN A 311 6.98 2.42 -5.00
C GLN A 311 5.91 3.53 -4.91
N ALA A 312 6.31 4.75 -4.53
CA ALA A 312 5.44 5.91 -4.39
C ALA A 312 4.61 6.14 -5.66
N PHE A 313 3.33 6.42 -5.47
CA PHE A 313 2.39 6.53 -6.58
C PHE A 313 2.16 7.99 -6.97
N ASP A 314 1.77 8.83 -6.02
CA ASP A 314 1.49 10.26 -6.24
C ASP A 314 2.58 11.18 -5.71
N TRP A 315 3.14 10.90 -4.53
CA TRP A 315 4.07 11.82 -3.88
C TRP A 315 5.07 11.15 -2.96
N VAL A 316 6.24 11.79 -2.83
CA VAL A 316 7.25 11.50 -1.82
C VAL A 316 7.41 12.74 -0.95
N ALA A 317 7.64 12.56 0.35
CA ALA A 317 7.80 13.67 1.26
C ALA A 317 8.85 13.41 2.33
N ALA A 318 9.43 14.47 2.87
CA ALA A 318 10.39 14.40 3.96
C ALA A 318 10.34 15.66 4.82
N HIS A 319 11.01 15.62 5.97
CA HIS A 319 11.21 16.82 6.79
C HIS A 319 11.87 17.94 6.00
N LEU A 320 11.60 19.19 6.36
CA LEU A 320 12.11 20.37 5.63
C LEU A 320 13.65 20.44 5.60
N ASP A 321 14.29 19.85 6.61
CA ASP A 321 15.75 19.78 6.78
C ASP A 321 16.37 18.53 6.15
N HIS A 322 15.58 17.68 5.48
CA HIS A 322 16.10 16.49 4.82
C HIS A 322 17.04 16.92 3.69
N ALA A 323 18.31 16.48 3.75
CA ALA A 323 19.40 17.02 2.93
C ALA A 323 19.13 16.99 1.42
N THR A 324 18.52 15.93 0.90
CA THR A 324 18.41 15.70 -0.54
C THR A 324 17.00 15.72 -1.11
N ILE A 325 15.94 15.90 -0.30
CA ILE A 325 14.56 15.73 -0.81
C ILE A 325 14.25 16.72 -1.93
N ARG A 326 14.79 17.94 -1.85
CA ARG A 326 14.53 19.03 -2.81
C ARG A 326 15.06 18.70 -4.20
N ASP A 327 16.22 18.06 -4.26
CA ASP A 327 16.99 17.89 -5.50
C ASP A 327 17.16 16.43 -5.90
N CYS A 328 16.59 15.47 -5.15
CA CYS A 328 16.70 14.05 -5.48
C CYS A 328 16.13 13.75 -6.88
N GLU A 329 16.74 12.84 -7.61
CA GLU A 329 16.16 12.38 -8.86
C GLU A 329 14.95 11.49 -8.55
N LEU A 330 13.81 11.81 -9.15
CA LEU A 330 12.63 10.95 -9.09
C LEU A 330 12.60 10.12 -10.38
N PRO A 331 12.68 8.78 -10.30
CA PRO A 331 12.65 7.94 -11.48
C PRO A 331 11.30 8.12 -12.20
N PRO A 332 11.20 7.83 -13.50
CA PRO A 332 9.93 7.85 -14.21
C PRO A 332 8.88 6.97 -13.51
N VAL A 333 7.64 7.43 -13.46
CA VAL A 333 6.53 6.60 -12.95
C VAL A 333 6.33 5.43 -13.92
N GLY A 334 6.49 4.20 -13.41
CA GLY A 334 6.29 2.98 -14.17
C GLY A 334 4.83 2.49 -14.16
N PRO A 335 4.53 1.37 -14.83
CA PRO A 335 3.26 0.69 -14.65
C PRO A 335 3.06 0.27 -13.20
N VAL A 336 1.81 0.25 -12.71
CA VAL A 336 1.47 -0.25 -11.37
C VAL A 336 1.13 -1.74 -11.35
N VAL A 337 0.68 -2.27 -12.49
CA VAL A 337 0.37 -3.68 -12.71
C VAL A 337 0.99 -4.11 -14.04
N ASN A 338 1.51 -5.32 -14.10
CA ASN A 338 1.99 -5.94 -15.33
C ASN A 338 1.22 -7.22 -15.64
N VAL A 339 1.10 -7.50 -16.93
CA VAL A 339 0.42 -8.68 -17.45
C VAL A 339 1.25 -9.37 -18.52
N CYS A 340 1.44 -10.69 -18.36
CA CYS A 340 2.06 -11.55 -19.36
C CYS A 340 1.00 -12.38 -20.07
N ASP A 341 0.43 -11.83 -21.13
CA ASP A 341 -0.57 -12.48 -21.99
C ASP A 341 -0.07 -12.67 -23.45
N GLY A 342 1.24 -12.45 -23.67
CA GLY A 342 1.86 -12.48 -24.99
C GLY A 342 1.82 -11.16 -25.74
N GLY A 343 1.60 -10.05 -25.04
CA GLY A 343 1.70 -8.70 -25.58
C GLY A 343 0.46 -8.31 -26.36
N THR A 344 -0.73 -8.54 -25.80
CA THR A 344 -1.96 -7.98 -26.39
C THR A 344 -1.94 -6.44 -26.32
N PRO A 345 -2.77 -5.76 -27.11
CA PRO A 345 -2.96 -4.31 -26.94
C PRO A 345 -3.31 -3.93 -25.49
N MET A 346 -4.16 -4.74 -24.83
CA MET A 346 -4.58 -4.50 -23.44
C MET A 346 -3.41 -4.56 -22.46
N SER A 347 -2.56 -5.58 -22.55
CA SER A 347 -1.39 -5.66 -21.65
C SER A 347 -0.35 -4.58 -21.93
N ARG A 348 -0.20 -4.13 -23.19
CA ARG A 348 0.64 -2.98 -23.53
C ARG A 348 0.13 -1.67 -22.92
N GLU A 349 -1.18 -1.47 -22.84
CA GLU A 349 -1.74 -0.30 -22.14
C GLU A 349 -1.45 -0.34 -20.64
N LEU A 350 -1.57 -1.52 -20.01
CA LEU A 350 -1.24 -1.69 -18.58
C LEU A 350 0.24 -1.49 -18.27
N GLN A 351 1.14 -1.74 -19.23
CA GLN A 351 2.58 -1.55 -19.11
C GLN A 351 3.02 -0.08 -19.14
N LYS A 352 2.09 0.86 -19.36
CA LYS A 352 2.36 2.29 -19.31
C LYS A 352 2.19 2.82 -17.88
N ALA A 353 2.81 3.97 -17.61
CA ALA A 353 2.50 4.76 -16.43
C ALA A 353 0.99 5.05 -16.40
N PRO A 354 0.30 4.77 -15.28
CA PRO A 354 -1.11 5.13 -15.18
C PRO A 354 -1.26 6.64 -15.24
N TRP A 355 -2.31 7.11 -15.92
CA TRP A 355 -2.68 8.51 -15.86
C TRP A 355 -2.95 8.93 -14.41
N PRO A 356 -2.50 10.13 -13.98
CA PRO A 356 -2.78 10.64 -12.65
C PRO A 356 -4.30 10.79 -12.50
N TRP A 357 -4.90 9.86 -11.75
CA TRP A 357 -6.33 9.76 -11.60
C TRP A 357 -6.73 10.20 -10.19
N ARG A 358 -7.58 11.22 -10.11
CA ARG A 358 -8.19 11.63 -8.85
C ARG A 358 -9.55 10.95 -8.72
N PRO A 359 -9.77 10.17 -7.65
CA PRO A 359 -11.04 9.51 -7.46
C PRO A 359 -12.16 10.53 -7.36
N SER A 360 -13.16 10.36 -8.22
CA SER A 360 -14.42 11.09 -8.18
C SER A 360 -15.53 10.14 -7.74
N VAL A 361 -16.36 10.57 -6.81
CA VAL A 361 -17.61 9.87 -6.51
C VAL A 361 -18.56 10.05 -7.69
N LEU A 362 -19.21 8.96 -8.13
CA LEU A 362 -20.22 9.00 -9.20
C LEU A 362 -21.26 10.10 -8.92
N GLY A 363 -21.55 10.94 -9.91
CA GLY A 363 -22.56 12.01 -9.82
C GLY A 363 -22.05 13.39 -9.41
N ARG A 364 -20.74 13.60 -9.27
CA ARG A 364 -20.14 14.96 -9.21
C ARG A 364 -19.29 15.18 -10.46
N LEU A 365 -19.85 15.90 -11.43
CA LEU A 365 -19.10 16.53 -12.54
C LEU A 365 -18.57 17.89 -12.09
#